data_AF-A0A2N2ADD5-F1
#
_entry.id   AF-A0A2N2ADD5-F1
#
_cell.length_a   1.000
_cell.length_b   1.000
_cell.length_c   1.000
_cell.angle_alpha   90.00
_cell.angle_beta   90.00
_cell.angle_gamma   90.00
#
_symmetry.space_group_name_H-M   'P 1'
#
loop_
_entity.id
_entity.type
_entity.pdbx_description
1 polymer ?
#
loop_
_entity_poly.entity_id
_entity_poly.type
_entity_poly.pdbx_seq_one_letter_code
_entity_poly.pdbx_strand_id
1 'polypeptide(L)' 'MSLAATLAKNLRNRRGDLTQEQFARKLGISRPTLTRLENGAQNTTIKTLDQIAKSLKCDVGDLLR' A
#
# COMPACT_ATOMS: atom_id res chain seq x y z
N MET A 1 -13.80 -5.79 -9.56
CA MET A 1 -12.95 -5.67 -8.34
C MET A 1 -13.07 -4.26 -7.82
N SER A 2 -13.08 -4.05 -6.50
CA SER A 2 -13.07 -2.70 -5.93
C SER A 2 -11.68 -2.07 -6.04
N LEU A 3 -11.60 -0.74 -6.02
CA LEU A 3 -10.32 0.00 -5.94
C LEU A 3 -9.49 -0.45 -4.73
N ALA A 4 -10.15 -0.69 -3.59
CA ALA A 4 -9.49 -1.19 -2.38
C ALA A 4 -8.88 -2.59 -2.58
N ALA A 5 -9.58 -3.50 -3.27
CA ALA A 5 -9.06 -4.84 -3.57
C ALA A 5 -7.87 -4.80 -4.55
N THR A 6 -7.90 -3.89 -5.53
CA THR A 6 -6.82 -3.70 -6.51
C THR A 6 -5.57 -3.16 -5.82
N LEU A 7 -5.74 -2.12 -4.98
CA LEU A 7 -4.66 -1.58 -4.15
C LEU A 7 -4.04 -2.65 -3.24
N ALA A 8 -4.88 -3.43 -2.54
CA ALA A 8 -4.43 -4.49 -1.66
C ALA A 8 -3.56 -5.53 -2.41
N LYS A 9 -4.00 -5.95 -3.59
CA LYS A 9 -3.26 -6.89 -4.45
C LYS A 9 -1.94 -6.31 -4.90
N ASN A 10 -1.92 -5.06 -5.38
CA ASN A 10 -0.71 -4.40 -5.83
C ASN A 10 0.31 -4.19 -4.72
N LEU A 11 -0.13 -3.83 -3.51
CA LEU A 11 0.74 -3.71 -2.35
C LEU A 11 1.36 -5.05 -1.95
N ARG A 12 0.58 -6.14 -1.96
CA ARG A 12 1.09 -7.49 -1.71
C ARG A 12 2.13 -7.91 -2.74
N ASN A 13 1.88 -7.62 -4.03
CA ASN A 13 2.83 -7.90 -5.11
C ASN A 13 4.14 -7.10 -4.94
N ARG A 14 4.04 -5.80 -4.61
CA ARG A 14 5.21 -4.93 -4.41
C ARG A 14 5.98 -5.24 -3.12
N ARG A 15 5.31 -5.82 -2.12
CA ARG A 15 5.96 -6.31 -0.91
C ARG A 15 6.88 -7.50 -1.19
N GLY A 16 6.44 -8.43 -2.04
CA GLY A 16 7.17 -9.67 -2.33
C GLY A 16 7.45 -10.44 -1.04
N ASP A 17 8.71 -10.85 -0.87
CA ASP A 17 9.18 -11.64 0.28
C ASP A 17 9.41 -10.83 1.56
N LEU A 18 9.28 -9.50 1.50
CA LEU A 18 9.43 -8.66 2.69
C LEU A 18 8.30 -8.96 3.68
N THR A 19 8.63 -8.91 4.97
CA THR A 19 7.59 -8.92 6.00
C THR A 19 6.78 -7.63 5.94
N GLN A 20 5.55 -7.66 6.46
CA GLN A 20 4.73 -6.45 6.58
C GLN A 20 5.45 -5.36 7.37
N GLU A 21 6.26 -5.73 8.36
CA GLU A 21 7.00 -4.75 9.15
C GLU A 21 8.12 -4.07 8.34
N GLN A 22 8.92 -4.85 7.60
CA GLN A 22 9.97 -4.32 6.73
C GLN A 22 9.40 -3.43 5.63
N PHE A 23 8.31 -3.86 5.01
CA PHE A 23 7.67 -3.10 3.95
C PHE A 23 6.99 -1.83 4.47
N ALA A 24 6.33 -1.89 5.63
CA ALA A 24 5.74 -0.71 6.25
C ALA A 24 6.81 0.34 6.59
N ARG A 25 7.97 -0.10 7.13
CA ARG A 25 9.13 0.80 7.36
C ARG A 25 9.62 1.43 6.06
N LYS A 26 9.74 0.66 4.98
CA LYS A 26 10.12 1.16 3.64
C LYS A 26 9.15 2.21 3.10
N LEU A 27 7.86 2.03 3.36
CA LEU A 27 6.78 2.96 2.97
C LEU A 27 6.60 4.15 3.92
N GLY A 28 7.31 4.17 5.06
CA GLY A 28 7.15 5.19 6.10
C GLY A 28 5.79 5.16 6.82
N ILE A 29 5.09 4.03 6.78
CA ILE A 29 3.79 3.86 7.44
C ILE A 29 3.89 2.85 8.59
N SER A 30 2.89 2.82 9.47
CA SER A 30 2.84 1.82 10.54
C SER A 30 2.42 0.45 10.00
N ARG A 31 2.95 -0.64 10.58
CA ARG A 31 2.56 -2.01 10.23
C ARG A 31 1.03 -2.21 10.23
N PRO A 32 0.26 -1.76 11.25
CA PRO A 32 -1.20 -1.90 11.23
C PRO A 32 -1.87 -1.21 10.04
N THR A 33 -1.31 -0.08 9.59
CA THR A 33 -1.80 0.62 8.39
C THR A 33 -1.58 -0.23 7.15
N LEU A 34 -0.38 -0.81 6.99
CA LEU A 34 -0.11 -1.73 5.89
C LEU A 34 -1.04 -2.95 5.93
N THR A 35 -1.24 -3.58 7.09
CA THR A 35 -2.14 -4.74 7.22
C THR A 35 -3.57 -4.40 6.80
N ARG A 36 -4.09 -3.23 7.20
CA ARG A 36 -5.43 -2.79 6.79
C ARG A 36 -5.52 -2.49 5.28
N LEU A 37 -4.48 -1.91 4.71
CA LEU A 37 -4.35 -1.69 3.26
C LEU A 37 -4.36 -3.01 2.48
N GLU A 38 -3.53 -3.97 2.89
CA GLU A 38 -3.47 -5.29 2.26
C GLU A 38 -4.73 -6.13 2.47
N ASN A 39 -5.55 -5.83 3.47
CA ASN A 39 -6.84 -6.50 3.68
C ASN A 39 -8.01 -5.81 2.95
N GLY A 40 -7.77 -4.69 2.26
CA GLY A 40 -8.83 -3.93 1.56
C GLY A 40 -9.88 -3.34 2.51
N ALA A 41 -9.57 -3.24 3.80
CA ALA A 41 -10.54 -2.97 4.87
C ALA A 41 -10.62 -1.49 5.27
N GLN A 42 -9.86 -0.58 4.65
CA GLN A 42 -9.82 0.82 5.05
C GLN A 42 -10.04 1.80 3.89
N ASN A 43 -10.87 2.82 4.14
CA ASN A 43 -10.83 4.09 3.42
C ASN A 43 -9.47 4.74 3.68
N THR A 44 -8.59 4.60 2.71
CA THR A 44 -7.24 5.15 2.75
C THR A 44 -7.29 6.59 2.28
N THR A 45 -6.66 7.50 3.01
CA THR A 45 -6.62 8.91 2.62
C THR A 45 -5.70 9.08 1.41
N ILE A 46 -5.98 10.10 0.60
CA ILE A 46 -5.13 10.47 -0.54
C ILE A 46 -3.69 10.77 -0.06
N LYS A 47 -3.54 11.34 1.14
CA LYS A 47 -2.22 11.61 1.75
C LYS A 47 -1.40 10.33 1.95
N THR A 48 -2.02 9.26 2.46
CA THR A 48 -1.33 7.98 2.64
C THR A 48 -0.98 7.34 1.30
N LEU A 49 -1.86 7.46 0.31
CA LEU A 49 -1.57 6.98 -1.06
C LEU A 49 -0.39 7.73 -1.70
N ASP A 50 -0.36 9.06 -1.60
CA ASP A 50 0.73 9.91 -2.10
C ASP A 50 2.06 9.58 -1.40
N GLN A 51 2.03 9.38 -0.08
CA GLN A 51 3.22 8.96 0.66
C GLN A 51 3.75 7.60 0.17
N ILE A 52 2.86 6.61 0.02
CA ILE A 52 3.24 5.27 -0.46
C ILE A 52 3.79 5.34 -1.89
N ALA A 53 3.14 6.11 -2.77
CA ALA A 53 3.57 6.32 -4.15
C ALA A 53 4.98 6.94 -4.21
N LYS A 54 5.23 7.97 -3.40
CA LYS A 54 6.56 8.59 -3.24
C LYS A 54 7.62 7.60 -2.76
N SER A 55 7.32 6.81 -1.72
CA SER A 55 8.24 5.78 -1.21
C SER A 55 8.54 4.69 -2.24
N LEU A 56 7.59 4.38 -3.12
CA LEU A 56 7.72 3.37 -4.18
C LEU A 56 8.22 3.95 -5.50
N LYS A 57 8.45 5.27 -5.57
CA LYS A 57 8.86 6.00 -6.78
C LYS A 57 7.95 5.69 -7.98
N CYS A 58 6.64 5.67 -7.76
CA CYS A 58 5.64 5.48 -8.81
C CYS A 58 4.50 6.49 -8.66
N ASP A 59 3.62 6.57 -9.66
CA ASP A 59 2.43 7.38 -9.55
C ASP A 59 1.36 6.69 -8.69
N VAL A 60 0.48 7.48 -8.08
CA VAL A 60 -0.67 6.95 -7.32
C VAL A 60 -1.55 6.08 -8.23
N GLY A 61 -1.64 6.42 -9.52
CA GLY A 61 -2.35 5.62 -10.52
C GLY A 61 -1.79 4.20 -10.65
N ASP A 62 -0.47 4.01 -10.50
CA ASP A 62 0.18 2.69 -10.60
C ASP A 62 -0.07 1.80 -9.38
N LEU A 63 -0.64 2.36 -8.31
CA LEU A 63 -1.12 1.59 -7.16
C LEU A 63 -2.53 1.03 -7.41
N LEU A 64 -3.28 1.63 -8.34
CA LEU A 64 -4.69 1.37 -8.59
C LEU A 64 -4.96 0.72 -9.95
N ARG A 65 -3.94 0.58 -10.79
CA ARG A 65 -3.97 -0.10 -12.10
C ARG A 65 -3.88 -1.62 -11.97
#